data_AF-A0A7C7PFB4-F1
#
_entry.id   AF-A0A7C7PFB4-F1
#
_cell.length_a   1.000
_cell.length_b   1.000
_cell.length_c   1.000
_cell.angle_alpha   90.00
_cell.angle_beta   90.00
_cell.angle_gamma   90.00
#
_symmetry.space_group_name_H-M   'P 1'
#
loop_
_entity.id
_entity.type
_entity.pdbx_description
1 polymer ?
#
loop_
_entity_poly.entity_id
_entity_poly.type
_entity_poly.pdbx_seq_one_letter_code
_entity_poly.pdbx_strand_id
1 'polypeptide(L)' 'MSNKLNKENSPYLLQHAENPVNWFPWSNEVFTVAKEKDVPIFLSIGYSTCHWCHVMEKESL' A
#
# COMPACT_ATOMS: atom_id res chain seq x y z
N MET A 1 10.08 5.51 -7.98
CA MET A 1 9.73 6.65 -7.10
C MET A 1 9.20 6.00 -5.85
N SER A 2 9.91 6.14 -4.74
CA SER A 2 9.62 5.36 -3.53
C SER A 2 8.43 5.96 -2.78
N ASN A 3 7.38 5.16 -2.56
CA ASN A 3 6.24 5.54 -1.73
C ASN A 3 6.55 5.35 -0.23
N LYS A 4 5.57 5.61 0.64
CA LYS A 4 5.80 5.61 2.10
C LYS A 4 6.07 4.23 2.70
N LEU A 5 5.82 3.15 1.97
CA LEU A 5 6.11 1.79 2.44
C LEU A 5 7.62 1.50 2.55
N ASN A 6 8.49 2.33 1.97
CA ASN A 6 9.94 2.17 2.10
C ASN A 6 10.49 2.33 3.53
N LYS A 7 9.66 2.80 4.47
CA LYS A 7 9.99 2.91 5.90
C LYS A 7 9.46 1.76 6.75
N GLU A 8 8.74 0.82 6.15
CA GLU A 8 8.17 -0.32 6.87
C GLU A 8 9.21 -1.41 7.11
N ASN A 9 9.03 -2.19 8.19
CA ASN A 9 9.90 -3.33 8.49
C ASN A 9 9.44 -4.63 7.81
N SER A 10 8.19 -4.67 7.34
CA SER A 10 7.61 -5.86 6.73
C SER A 10 8.19 -6.09 5.32
N PRO A 11 8.79 -7.26 5.04
CA PRO A 11 9.30 -7.57 3.70
C PRO A 11 8.20 -7.51 2.63
N TYR A 12 6.97 -7.87 2.98
CA TYR A 12 5.82 -7.78 2.08
C TYR A 12 5.51 -6.32 1.71
N LEU A 13 5.49 -5.41 2.67
CA LEU A 13 5.22 -3.99 2.41
C LEU A 13 6.36 -3.33 1.62
N LEU A 14 7.60 -3.68 1.94
CA LEU A 14 8.78 -3.19 1.22
C LEU A 14 8.79 -3.60 -0.26
N GLN A 15 8.26 -4.77 -0.61
CA GLN A 15 8.13 -5.22 -2.00
C GLN A 15 7.26 -4.26 -2.84
N HIS A 16 6.28 -3.59 -2.22
CA HIS A 16 5.37 -2.65 -2.88
C HIS A 16 5.85 -1.19 -2.83
N ALA A 17 7.05 -0.91 -2.30
CA ALA A 17 7.53 0.45 -2.06
C ALA A 17 7.84 1.25 -3.33
N GLU A 18 8.14 0.59 -4.45
CA GLU A 18 8.41 1.25 -5.74
C GLU A 18 7.21 1.21 -6.70
N ASN A 19 6.07 0.68 -6.27
CA ASN A 19 4.87 0.59 -7.11
C ASN A 19 4.35 2.00 -7.47
N PRO A 20 3.76 2.17 -8.67
CA PRO A 20 3.28 3.46 -9.14
C PRO A 20 2.14 4.03 -8.27
N VAL A 21 1.41 3.16 -7.57
CA VAL A 21 0.43 3.56 -6.57
C VAL A 21 1.16 4.12 -5.34
N ASN A 22 0.78 5.33 -4.94
CA ASN A 22 1.33 5.99 -3.76
C ASN A 22 0.75 5.38 -2.47
N TRP A 23 1.23 4.19 -2.11
CA TRP A 23 0.80 3.47 -0.92
C TRP A 23 1.21 4.18 0.37
N PHE A 24 0.32 4.08 1.36
CA PHE A 24 0.55 4.51 2.74
C PHE A 24 0.45 3.30 3.67
N PRO A 25 1.28 3.20 4.72
CA PRO A 25 1.04 2.24 5.78
C PRO A 25 -0.21 2.64 6.58
N TRP A 26 -0.84 1.65 7.20
CA TRP A 26 -2.01 1.88 8.03
C TRP A 26 -1.69 2.78 9.21
N SER A 27 -2.24 4.00 9.23
CA SER A 27 -1.90 5.04 10.21
C SER A 27 -2.99 6.11 10.30
N ASN A 28 -2.97 6.88 11.39
CA ASN A 28 -3.88 8.04 11.57
C ASN A 28 -3.72 9.09 10.47
N GLU A 29 -2.53 9.22 9.88
CA GLU A 29 -2.26 10.16 8.79
C GLU A 29 -3.16 9.89 7.57
N VAL A 30 -3.40 8.62 7.22
CA VAL A 30 -4.23 8.25 6.06
C VAL A 30 -5.65 8.76 6.22
N PHE A 31 -6.22 8.66 7.42
CA PHE A 31 -7.57 9.14 7.70
C PHE A 31 -7.69 10.66 7.64
N THR A 32 -6.68 11.39 8.14
CA THR A 32 -6.62 12.85 8.03
C THR A 32 -6.56 13.26 6.56
N VAL A 33 -5.65 12.66 5.77
CA VAL A 33 -5.47 12.96 4.35
C VAL A 33 -6.73 12.65 3.54
N ALA A 34 -7.36 11.50 3.78
CA ALA A 34 -8.59 11.10 3.11
C ALA A 34 -9.74 12.08 3.39
N LYS A 35 -9.88 12.52 4.64
CA LYS A 35 -10.89 13.50 5.06
C LYS A 35 -10.64 14.88 4.45
N GLU A 36 -9.40 15.35 4.43
CA GLU A 36 -9.03 16.65 3.85
C GLU A 36 -9.22 16.69 2.33
N LYS A 37 -8.96 15.58 1.66
CA LYS A 37 -9.11 15.44 0.21
C LYS A 37 -10.52 15.08 -0.25
N ASP A 38 -11.41 14.75 0.69
CA ASP A 38 -12.76 14.23 0.43
C ASP A 38 -12.77 13.04 -0.55
N VAL A 39 -11.91 12.06 -0.29
CA VAL A 39 -11.77 10.84 -1.10
C VAL A 39 -11.87 9.58 -0.24
N PRO A 40 -12.41 8.47 -0.78
CA PRO A 40 -12.45 7.21 -0.05
C PRO A 40 -11.05 6.60 0.14
N ILE A 41 -10.93 5.73 1.15
CA ILE A 41 -9.72 4.94 1.38
C ILE A 41 -9.87 3.59 0.66
N PHE A 42 -8.91 3.27 -0.20
CA PHE A 42 -8.73 1.92 -0.73
C PHE A 42 -7.81 1.12 0.21
N LEU A 43 -8.37 0.18 0.96
CA LEU A 43 -7.63 -0.68 1.88
C LEU A 43 -7.30 -2.01 1.21
N SER A 44 -6.00 -2.26 0.98
CA SER A 44 -5.48 -3.54 0.52
C SER A 44 -4.80 -4.28 1.67
N ILE A 45 -5.16 -5.53 1.90
CA ILE A 45 -4.61 -6.39 2.96
C ILE A 45 -4.09 -7.67 2.32
N GLY A 46 -2.84 -8.02 2.61
CA GLY A 46 -2.20 -9.23 2.12
C GLY A 46 -1.03 -9.67 2.99
N TYR A 47 -0.36 -10.73 2.57
CA TYR A 47 0.78 -11.32 3.28
C TYR A 47 1.74 -12.00 2.29
N SER A 48 3.01 -12.20 2.68
CA SER A 48 4.10 -12.60 1.77
C SER A 48 3.91 -13.94 1.06
N THR A 49 3.14 -14.87 1.62
CA THR A 49 2.88 -16.20 1.03
C THR A 49 1.49 -16.32 0.41
N CYS A 50 0.79 -15.19 0.23
CA CYS A 50 -0.52 -15.13 -0.39
C CYS A 50 -0.41 -15.22 -1.92
N HIS A 51 -0.80 -16.36 -2.50
CA HIS A 51 -0.75 -16.54 -3.95
C HIS A 51 -1.51 -15.45 -4.72
N TRP A 52 -2.75 -15.14 -4.32
CA TRP A 52 -3.60 -14.17 -5.01
C TRP A 52 -3.19 -12.71 -4.80
N CYS A 53 -2.47 -12.40 -3.72
CA CYS A 53 -1.95 -11.05 -3.49
C CYS A 53 -0.87 -10.71 -4.52
N HIS A 54 -0.01 -11.69 -4.84
CA HIS A 54 1.01 -11.55 -5.89
C HIS A 54 0.40 -11.50 -7.29
N VAL A 55 -0.65 -12.28 -7.56
CA VAL A 55 -1.37 -12.24 -8.84
C VAL A 55 -2.01 -10.87 -9.05
N MET A 56 -2.72 -10.36 -8.03
CA MET A 56 -3.36 -9.04 -8.09
C MET A 56 -2.33 -7.94 -8.34
N GLU A 57 -1.19 -7.94 -7.63
CA GLU A 57 -0.11 -6.99 -7.87
C GLU A 57 0.34 -7.01 -9.32
N LYS A 58 0.67 -8.19 -9.85
CA LYS A 58 1.23 -8.33 -11.20
C LYS A 58 0.26 -7.91 -12.31
N GLU A 59 -1.05 -8.12 -12.12
CA GLU A 59 -2.05 -7.84 -13.15
C GLU A 59 -2.65 -6.43 -13.06
N SER A 60 -2.56 -5.78 -11.90
CA SER A 60 -3.27 -4.53 -11.61
C SER A 60 -2.37 -3.31 -11.40
N LEU A 61 -1.05 -3.49 -11.26
CA LEU A 61 -0.06 -2.44 -10.98
C LEU A 61 1.08 -2.45 -11.99
#